data_AF-A0A2K2VXH8-F1
#
_entry.id   AF-A0A2K2VXH8-F1
#
_cell.length_a   1.000
_cell.length_b   1.000
_cell.length_c   1.000
_cell.angle_alpha   90.00
_cell.angle_beta   90.00
_cell.angle_gamma   90.00
#
_symmetry.space_group_name_H-M   'P 1'
#
loop_
_entity.id
_entity.type
_entity.pdbx_description
1 polymer ?
#
loop_
_entity_poly.entity_id
_entity_poly.type
_entity_poly.pdbx_seq_one_letter_code
_entity_poly.pdbx_strand_id
1 'polypeptide(L)'
;MRRSDAEFHLRDVRQMSDRVMIDLFKRKINDMNRSPRHLQGTWHEAGDFLITHFGKISRIMDQNKKTLLKLYQAAIKEVEQSSV
;
A
#
# COMPACT_ATOMS: atom_id res chain seq x y z
N MET A 1 -18.94 21.98 4.37
CA MET A 1 -17.51 21.62 4.50
C MET A 1 -17.37 20.10 4.37
N ARG A 2 -16.50 19.69 3.42
CA ARG A 2 -15.70 18.45 3.40
C ARG A 2 -16.40 17.10 3.57
N ARG A 3 -16.79 16.49 2.46
CA ARG A 3 -16.37 15.11 2.12
C ARG A 3 -15.93 15.14 0.67
N SER A 4 -14.62 15.21 0.46
CA SER A 4 -14.08 15.00 -0.89
C SER A 4 -14.23 13.51 -1.17
N ASP A 5 -15.28 13.16 -1.89
CA ASP A 5 -15.48 11.88 -2.58
C ASP A 5 -14.41 11.70 -3.67
N ALA A 6 -13.13 11.76 -3.26
CA ALA A 6 -12.07 11.13 -4.01
C ALA A 6 -12.20 9.62 -3.75
N GLU A 7 -13.29 9.06 -4.24
CA GLU A 7 -13.42 7.66 -4.60
C GLU A 7 -12.41 7.44 -5.72
N PHE A 8 -11.14 7.36 -5.32
CA PHE A 8 -10.03 7.03 -6.20
C PHE A 8 -10.26 5.59 -6.63
N HIS A 9 -11.02 5.42 -7.72
CA HIS A 9 -11.08 4.20 -8.52
C HIS A 9 -9.71 3.99 -9.18
N LEU A 10 -8.65 3.86 -8.38
CA LEU A 10 -7.31 3.61 -8.87
C LEU A 10 -7.22 2.13 -9.19
N ARG A 11 -7.59 1.80 -10.44
CA ARG A 11 -7.50 0.43 -10.99
C ARG A 11 -6.18 0.14 -11.69
N ASP A 12 -5.27 1.12 -11.81
CA ASP A 12 -3.96 0.96 -12.47
C ASP A 12 -2.82 1.61 -11.68
N VAL A 13 -1.82 0.81 -11.33
CA VAL A 13 -0.61 1.22 -10.60
C VAL A 13 0.22 2.25 -11.38
N ARG A 14 0.13 2.27 -12.71
CA ARG A 14 0.86 3.24 -13.54
C ARG A 14 0.43 4.69 -13.33
N GLN A 15 -0.76 4.91 -12.79
CA GLN A 15 -1.32 6.25 -12.54
C GLN A 15 -1.13 6.69 -11.09
N MET A 16 -0.58 5.83 -10.22
CA MET A 16 -0.33 6.14 -8.83
C MET A 16 1.07 6.73 -8.68
N SER A 17 1.16 7.92 -8.10
CA SER A 17 2.44 8.41 -7.58
C SER A 17 2.89 7.56 -6.39
N ASP A 18 4.20 7.57 -6.11
CA ASP A 18 4.79 6.88 -4.96
C ASP A 18 4.05 7.20 -3.66
N ARG A 19 3.64 8.47 -3.48
CA ARG A 19 2.89 8.90 -2.29
C ARG A 19 1.50 8.26 -2.19
N VAL A 20 0.77 8.18 -3.31
CA VAL A 20 -0.55 7.56 -3.36
C VAL A 20 -0.46 6.06 -3.07
N MET A 21 0.58 5.39 -3.58
CA MET A 21 0.83 3.98 -3.28
C MET A 21 1.17 3.76 -1.79
N ILE A 22 1.99 4.64 -1.20
CA ILE A 22 2.27 4.62 0.25
C ILE A 22 0.97 4.78 1.05
N ASP A 23 0.15 5.78 0.74
CA ASP A 23 -1.11 6.02 1.45
C ASP A 23 -2.10 4.86 1.28
N LEU A 24 -2.12 4.18 0.12
CA LEU A 24 -2.87 2.95 -0.09
C LEU A 24 -2.41 1.84 0.87
N PHE A 25 -1.09 1.59 0.94
CA PHE A 25 -0.55 0.59 1.86
C PHE A 25 -0.83 0.95 3.32
N LYS A 26 -0.68 2.21 3.72
CA LYS A 26 -0.98 2.68 5.09
C LYS A 26 -2.44 2.41 5.46
N ARG A 27 -3.39 2.70 4.55
CA ARG A 27 -4.80 2.41 4.77
C ARG A 27 -5.02 0.91 5.01
N LYS A 28 -4.41 0.05 4.19
CA LYS A 28 -4.53 -1.41 4.36
C LYS A 28 -3.89 -1.93 5.65
N ILE A 29 -2.73 -1.39 6.04
CA ILE A 29 -2.08 -1.73 7.31
C ILE A 29 -2.99 -1.39 8.50
N ASN A 30 -3.60 -0.19 8.48
CA ASN A 30 -4.54 0.23 9.52
C ASN A 30 -5.81 -0.63 9.53
N ASP A 31 -6.33 -1.02 8.36
CA ASP A 31 -7.51 -1.89 8.25
C ASP A 31 -7.27 -3.30 8.84
N MET A 32 -6.03 -3.80 8.84
CA MET A 32 -5.70 -5.13 9.40
C MET A 32 -5.82 -5.22 10.92
N ASN A 33 -5.94 -4.08 11.61
CA ASN A 33 -6.00 -4.01 13.07
C ASN A 33 -4.84 -4.77 13.76
N ARG A 34 -3.68 -4.86 13.09
CA ARG A 34 -2.44 -5.46 13.60
C ARG A 34 -1.42 -4.35 13.85
N SER A 35 -0.62 -4.52 14.90
CA SER A 35 0.51 -3.62 15.15
C SER A 35 1.45 -3.64 13.94
N PRO A 36 1.85 -2.47 13.39
CA PRO A 36 2.77 -2.40 12.26
C PRO A 36 4.10 -3.13 12.53
N ARG A 37 4.51 -3.23 13.80
CA ARG A 37 5.71 -3.98 14.25
C ARG A 37 5.67 -5.48 13.95
N HIS A 38 4.48 -6.03 13.67
CA HIS A 38 4.31 -7.43 13.29
C HIS A 38 4.35 -7.64 11.78
N LEU A 39 4.44 -6.58 10.98
CA LEU A 39 4.60 -6.67 9.54
C LEU A 39 6.08 -6.85 9.20
N GLN A 40 6.39 -7.85 8.39
CA GLN A 40 7.77 -8.18 8.04
C GLN A 40 8.33 -7.29 6.93
N GLY A 41 7.49 -6.52 6.24
CA GLY A 41 7.90 -5.66 5.13
C GLY A 41 8.34 -6.48 3.92
N THR A 42 7.69 -7.63 3.67
CA THR A 42 8.06 -8.55 2.58
C THR A 42 7.20 -8.34 1.33
N TRP A 43 7.70 -8.84 0.19
CA TRP A 43 6.92 -8.83 -1.06
C TRP A 43 5.66 -9.69 -0.97
N HIS A 44 5.67 -10.75 -0.17
CA HIS A 44 4.49 -11.59 0.00
C HIS A 44 3.33 -10.78 0.58
N GLU A 45 3.59 -10.07 1.69
CA GLU A 45 2.60 -9.19 2.32
C GLU A 45 2.17 -8.04 1.40
N ALA A 46 3.13 -7.36 0.76
CA ALA A 46 2.82 -6.30 -0.20
C ALA A 46 1.96 -6.83 -1.35
N GLY A 47 2.28 -8.03 -1.84
CA GLY A 47 1.56 -8.71 -2.91
C GLY A 47 0.12 -9.04 -2.51
N ASP A 48 -0.10 -9.56 -1.31
CA ASP A 48 -1.43 -9.86 -0.79
C ASP A 48 -2.32 -8.60 -0.73
N PHE A 49 -1.78 -7.46 -0.32
CA PHE A 49 -2.51 -6.19 -0.35
C PHE A 49 -2.85 -5.74 -1.76
N LEU A 50 -1.88 -5.84 -2.68
CA LEU A 50 -2.07 -5.46 -4.07
C LEU A 50 -3.09 -6.38 -4.75
N ILE A 51 -3.08 -7.69 -4.46
CA ILE A 51 -4.10 -8.64 -4.96
C ILE A 51 -5.46 -8.30 -4.36
N THR A 52 -5.54 -8.03 -3.06
CA THR A 52 -6.80 -7.66 -2.40
C THR A 52 -7.39 -6.38 -3.00
N HIS A 53 -6.56 -5.42 -3.41
CA HIS A 53 -7.03 -4.15 -3.97
C HIS A 53 -7.30 -4.19 -5.48
N PHE A 54 -6.39 -4.79 -6.26
CA PHE A 54 -6.43 -4.81 -7.73
C PHE A 54 -6.94 -6.13 -8.33
N GLY A 55 -7.22 -7.13 -7.50
CA GLY A 55 -7.66 -8.47 -7.88
C GLY A 55 -6.56 -9.41 -8.37
N LYS A 56 -5.42 -8.87 -8.83
CA LYS A 56 -4.26 -9.66 -9.29
C LYS A 56 -2.98 -8.82 -9.31
N ILE A 57 -1.83 -9.50 -9.24
CA ILE A 57 -0.55 -8.89 -9.59
C ILE A 57 -0.44 -8.80 -11.11
N SER A 58 -0.36 -7.58 -11.62
CA SER A 58 -0.10 -7.36 -13.05
C SER A 58 1.39 -7.57 -13.36
N ARG A 59 1.71 -7.85 -14.63
CA ARG A 59 3.11 -7.95 -15.10
C ARG A 59 3.94 -6.71 -14.75
N ILE A 60 3.31 -5.53 -14.77
CA ILE A 60 3.96 -4.26 -14.45
C ILE A 60 4.29 -4.16 -12.97
N MET A 61 3.41 -4.63 -12.08
CA MET A 61 3.70 -4.69 -10.64
C MET A 61 4.86 -5.64 -10.36
N ASP A 62 4.89 -6.80 -11.01
CA ASP A 62 5.98 -7.77 -10.84
C ASP A 62 7.32 -7.20 -11.34
N GLN A 63 7.33 -6.53 -12.49
CA GLN A 63 8.50 -5.78 -12.99
C GLN A 63 8.96 -4.68 -12.02
N ASN A 64 8.03 -4.03 -11.32
CA ASN A 64 8.30 -2.97 -10.35
C ASN A 64 8.34 -3.46 -8.89
N LYS A 65 8.46 -4.77 -8.67
CA LYS A 65 8.43 -5.41 -7.34
C LYS A 65 9.36 -4.73 -6.32
N LYS A 66 10.59 -4.41 -6.73
CA LYS A 66 11.57 -3.75 -5.84
C LYS A 66 11.10 -2.36 -5.39
N THR A 67 10.50 -1.59 -6.29
CA THR A 67 9.96 -0.26 -5.99
C THR A 67 8.75 -0.37 -5.09
N LEU A 68 7.79 -1.22 -5.44
CA LEU A 68 6.58 -1.44 -4.64
C LEU A 68 6.89 -1.96 -3.23
N LEU A 69 7.89 -2.84 -3.10
CA LEU A 69 8.37 -3.30 -1.79
C LEU A 69 8.93 -2.16 -0.94
N LYS A 70 9.73 -1.26 -1.54
CA LYS A 70 10.25 -0.08 -0.83
C LYS A 70 9.11 0.84 -0.38
N LEU A 71 8.10 1.05 -1.21
CA LEU A 71 6.93 1.87 -0.87
C LEU A 71 6.12 1.23 0.26
N TYR A 72 5.97 -0.09 0.26
CA TYR A 72 5.32 -0.82 1.35
C TYR A 72 6.11 -0.70 2.67
N GLN A 73 7.43 -0.86 2.64
CA GLN A 73 8.29 -0.68 3.82
C GLN A 73 8.24 0.76 4.36
N ALA A 74 8.22 1.75 3.46
CA ALA A 74 8.04 3.15 3.84
C ALA A 74 6.68 3.37 4.51
N ALA A 75 5.61 2.76 3.98
CA ALA A 75 4.28 2.80 4.59
C ALA A 75 4.29 2.24 6.03
N ILE A 76 4.90 1.06 6.27
CA ILE A 76 5.02 0.48 7.62
C ILE A 76 5.70 1.47 8.56
N LYS A 77 6.85 2.02 8.15
CA LYS A 77 7.62 2.98 8.96
C LYS A 77 6.82 4.24 9.27
N GLU A 78 6.07 4.78 8.31
CA GLU A 78 5.21 5.94 8.55
C GLU A 78 4.07 5.63 9.53
N VAL A 79 3.44 4.45 9.45
CA VAL A 79 2.39 4.06 10.41
C VAL A 79 2.99 3.86 11.81
N GLU A 80 4.15 3.24 11.93
CA GLU A 80 4.86 3.09 13.20
C GLU A 80 5.15 4.45 13.86
N GLN A 81 5.62 5.42 13.09
CA GLN A 81 5.90 6.78 13.59
C GLN A 81 4.64 7.57 13.94
N SER A 82 3.52 7.30 13.26
CA SER A 82 2.24 7.97 13.50
C SER A 82 1.43 7.36 14.66
N SER A 83 1.84 6.19 15.16
CA SER A 83 1.17 5.48 16.26
C SER A 83 1.75 5.80 17.65
N VAL A 84 2.65 6.79 17.73
CA VAL A 84 3.30 7.28 18.96
C VAL A 84 2.68 8.61 19.36
#